data_AF-A0A817BRI2-F1
#
_entry.id   AF-A0A817BRI2-F1
#
_cell.length_a   1.000
_cell.length_b   1.000
_cell.length_c   1.000
_cell.angle_alpha   90.00
_cell.angle_beta   90.00
_cell.angle_gamma   90.00
#
_symmetry.space_group_name_H-M   'P 1'
#
loop_
_entity.id
_entity.type
_entity.pdbx_description
1 polymer ?
#
loop_
_entity_poly.entity_id
_entity_poly.type
_entity_poly.pdbx_seq_one_letter_code
_entity_poly.pdbx_strand_id
1 'polypeptide(L)'
;MFSSLFSIIILGGVIVQDAYSWGLVGHSLVARLAQSQLTNEASDWVKSLVPWYLSGNLTAVAIWADDILYPNTNPFGHPNWQWSRPLHYINTPTWICNYDASRDCVNDTCVEGALRNYSKRAIDAELDDVQHQEALMFLVHYVGDVHQPLHVGFKTHLGGNTVRGKFSLLNSKQNSRSSKFCN
;
A
#
# COMPACT_ATOMS: atom_id res chain seq x y z
N MET A 1 -18.00 -63.56 3.70
CA MET A 1 -17.19 -62.57 4.41
C MET A 1 -16.25 -61.92 3.41
N PHE A 2 -16.63 -60.79 2.80
CA PHE A 2 -15.70 -59.95 2.05
C PHE A 2 -15.95 -58.51 2.51
N SER A 3 -14.99 -57.96 3.25
CA SER A 3 -15.07 -56.63 3.83
C SER A 3 -14.71 -55.60 2.77
N SER A 4 -15.62 -54.68 2.47
CA SER A 4 -15.39 -53.59 1.52
C SER A 4 -14.76 -52.41 2.28
N LEU A 5 -13.49 -52.11 1.97
CA LEU A 5 -12.78 -50.96 2.54
C LEU A 5 -13.07 -49.73 1.67
N PHE A 6 -13.94 -48.84 2.16
CA PHE A 6 -14.13 -47.50 1.60
C PHE A 6 -12.85 -46.68 1.84
N SER A 7 -12.12 -46.37 0.78
CA SER A 7 -11.03 -45.39 0.82
C SER A 7 -11.64 -43.99 0.79
N ILE A 8 -11.68 -43.30 1.93
CA ILE A 8 -12.00 -41.88 2.00
C ILE A 8 -10.75 -41.11 1.55
N ILE A 9 -10.77 -40.61 0.31
CA ILE A 9 -9.78 -39.64 -0.16
C ILE A 9 -10.14 -38.30 0.49
N ILE A 10 -9.46 -37.94 1.58
CA ILE A 10 -9.53 -36.57 2.12
C ILE A 10 -8.74 -35.67 1.18
N LEU A 11 -9.46 -35.02 0.27
CA LEU A 11 -8.94 -33.93 -0.55
C LEU A 11 -8.73 -32.72 0.38
N GLY A 12 -7.56 -32.65 1.00
CA GLY A 12 -7.16 -31.51 1.84
C GLY A 12 -7.08 -30.25 1.00
N GLY A 13 -8.08 -29.38 1.11
CA GLY A 13 -8.08 -28.05 0.51
C GLY A 13 -6.91 -27.24 1.06
N VAL A 14 -5.98 -26.86 0.20
CA VAL A 14 -4.92 -25.92 0.55
C VAL A 14 -5.56 -24.54 0.61
N ILE A 15 -5.82 -24.05 1.83
CA ILE A 15 -6.18 -22.65 2.04
C ILE A 15 -4.90 -21.85 1.84
N VAL A 16 -4.74 -21.30 0.64
CA VAL A 16 -3.71 -20.30 0.36
C VAL A 16 -4.17 -19.02 1.05
N GLN A 17 -3.44 -18.54 2.05
CA GLN A 17 -3.66 -17.20 2.59
C GLN A 17 -2.68 -16.22 1.98
N ASP A 18 -3.18 -15.03 1.70
CA ASP A 18 -2.45 -13.94 1.10
C ASP A 18 -1.28 -13.51 2.00
N ALA A 19 -0.11 -13.28 1.42
CA ALA A 19 0.93 -12.55 2.11
C ALA A 19 0.44 -11.12 2.31
N TYR A 20 0.29 -10.68 3.56
CA TYR A 20 -0.09 -9.31 3.87
C TYR A 20 1.07 -8.37 3.48
N SER A 21 1.12 -7.93 2.22
CA SER A 21 1.64 -6.60 1.90
C SER A 21 0.81 -5.56 2.67
N TRP A 22 1.24 -4.29 2.74
CA TRP A 22 0.34 -3.25 3.24
C TRP A 22 -0.87 -3.18 2.30
N GLY A 23 -1.90 -3.97 2.58
CA GLY A 23 -3.26 -3.79 2.09
C GLY A 23 -4.03 -3.03 3.16
N LEU A 24 -5.35 -3.25 3.24
CA LEU A 24 -6.21 -2.56 4.19
C LEU A 24 -5.66 -2.56 5.63
N VAL A 25 -5.32 -3.74 6.16
CA VAL A 25 -4.84 -3.89 7.55
C VAL A 25 -3.55 -3.11 7.77
N GLY A 26 -2.66 -3.16 6.79
CA GLY A 26 -1.38 -2.53 6.87
C GLY A 26 -1.47 -1.00 6.91
N HIS A 27 -2.10 -0.40 5.90
CA HIS A 27 -2.27 1.06 5.85
C HIS A 27 -3.06 1.57 7.06
N SER A 28 -4.07 0.81 7.49
CA SER A 28 -4.83 1.10 8.71
C SER A 28 -3.94 1.14 9.95
N LEU A 29 -3.00 0.20 10.08
CA LEU A 29 -2.09 0.15 11.23
C LEU A 29 -1.14 1.34 11.24
N VAL A 30 -0.52 1.66 10.10
CA VAL A 30 0.38 2.83 9.97
C VAL A 30 -0.38 4.12 10.31
N ALA A 31 -1.58 4.31 9.74
CA ALA A 31 -2.42 5.46 10.02
C ALA A 31 -2.84 5.55 11.49
N ARG A 32 -3.16 4.42 12.13
CA ARG A 32 -3.54 4.38 13.55
C ARG A 32 -2.37 4.76 14.46
N LEU A 33 -1.16 4.28 14.14
CA LEU A 33 0.05 4.65 14.86
C LEU A 33 0.34 6.14 14.69
N ALA A 34 0.31 6.66 13.46
CA ALA A 34 0.49 8.08 13.19
C ALA A 34 -0.51 8.96 13.94
N GLN A 35 -1.81 8.62 13.90
CA GLN A 35 -2.86 9.31 14.64
C GLN A 35 -2.58 9.38 16.15
N SER A 36 -2.00 8.32 16.74
CA SER A 36 -1.69 8.28 18.17
C SER A 36 -0.55 9.20 18.60
N GLN A 37 0.25 9.68 17.64
CA GLN A 37 1.42 10.53 17.86
C GLN A 37 1.21 11.99 17.46
N LEU A 38 0.02 12.36 16.98
CA LEU A 38 -0.29 13.75 16.62
C LEU A 38 -0.32 14.64 17.86
N THR A 39 0.20 15.86 17.72
CA THR A 39 -0.09 16.92 18.70
C THR A 39 -1.55 17.33 18.62
N ASN A 40 -2.03 18.09 19.60
CA ASN A 40 -3.41 18.60 19.57
C ASN A 40 -3.66 19.45 18.32
N GLU A 41 -2.71 20.32 17.96
CA GLU A 41 -2.80 21.20 16.79
C GLU A 41 -2.86 20.38 15.49
N ALA A 42 -2.01 19.35 15.37
CA ALA A 42 -2.02 18.48 14.21
C ALA A 42 -3.30 17.62 14.15
N SER A 43 -3.82 17.18 15.29
CA SER A 43 -5.09 16.44 15.36
C SER A 43 -6.27 17.30 14.93
N ASP A 44 -6.32 18.57 15.33
CA ASP A 44 -7.37 19.51 14.93
C ASP A 44 -7.31 19.81 13.43
N TRP A 45 -6.11 20.01 12.88
CA TRP A 45 -5.90 20.18 11.45
C TRP A 45 -6.28 18.94 10.63
N VAL A 46 -5.91 17.74 11.08
CA VAL A 46 -6.37 16.48 10.45
C VAL A 46 -7.89 16.39 10.49
N LYS A 47 -8.52 16.76 11.61
CA LYS A 47 -9.97 16.72 11.76
C LYS A 47 -10.69 17.73 10.86
N SER A 48 -10.07 18.87 10.54
CA SER A 48 -10.65 19.84 9.60
C SER A 48 -10.57 19.37 8.14
N LEU A 49 -9.60 18.53 7.78
CA LEU A 49 -9.41 18.06 6.40
C LEU A 49 -10.05 16.70 6.11
N VAL A 50 -10.09 15.79 7.07
CA VAL A 50 -10.76 14.48 6.90
C VAL A 50 -12.27 14.72 6.77
N PRO A 51 -12.99 14.02 5.87
CA PRO A 51 -14.44 14.15 5.74
C PRO A 51 -15.16 14.14 7.09
N TRP A 52 -16.06 15.11 7.30
CA TRP A 52 -16.68 15.36 8.61
C TRP A 52 -17.32 14.11 9.24
N TYR A 53 -17.92 13.22 8.42
CA TYR A 53 -18.57 11.99 8.88
C TYR A 53 -17.57 10.92 9.38
N LEU A 54 -16.28 11.08 9.09
CA LEU A 54 -15.19 10.23 9.62
C LEU A 54 -14.56 10.80 10.89
N SER A 55 -14.94 12.02 11.32
CA SER A 55 -14.52 12.63 12.58
C SER A 55 -13.00 12.64 12.81
N GLY A 56 -12.21 12.93 11.77
CA GLY A 56 -10.75 12.96 11.86
C GLY A 56 -10.06 11.59 11.91
N ASN A 57 -10.76 10.49 11.65
CA ASN A 57 -10.19 9.15 11.70
C ASN A 57 -9.29 8.85 10.48
N LEU A 58 -7.96 8.97 10.65
CA LEU A 58 -6.99 8.65 9.59
C LEU A 58 -7.05 7.19 9.10
N THR A 59 -7.43 6.25 9.96
CA THR A 59 -7.57 4.83 9.59
C THR A 59 -8.60 4.64 8.47
N ALA A 60 -9.66 5.46 8.49
CA ALA A 60 -10.76 5.35 7.53
C ALA A 60 -10.42 5.86 6.13
N VAL A 61 -9.38 6.69 5.99
CA VAL A 61 -8.91 7.23 4.71
C VAL A 61 -7.63 6.55 4.22
N ALA A 62 -7.02 5.67 5.03
CA ALA A 62 -5.70 5.12 4.76
C ALA A 62 -5.61 4.27 3.48
N ILE A 63 -6.73 3.69 3.04
CA ILE A 63 -6.80 2.87 1.82
C ILE A 63 -7.32 3.64 0.60
N TRP A 64 -7.75 4.89 0.78
CA TRP A 64 -8.45 5.65 -0.27
C TRP A 64 -7.65 5.76 -1.57
N ALA A 65 -6.34 5.98 -1.50
CA ALA A 65 -5.51 6.12 -2.69
C ALA A 65 -5.43 4.83 -3.55
N ASP A 66 -5.58 3.65 -2.94
CA ASP A 66 -5.73 2.38 -3.67
C ASP A 66 -7.14 2.23 -4.23
N ASP A 67 -8.16 2.55 -3.43
CA ASP A 67 -9.57 2.42 -3.82
C ASP A 67 -9.87 3.27 -5.06
N ILE A 68 -9.38 4.51 -5.12
CA ILE A 68 -9.61 5.36 -6.30
C ILE A 68 -8.92 4.85 -7.56
N LEU A 69 -8.12 3.78 -7.56
CA LEU A 69 -7.56 3.26 -8.81
C LEU A 69 -8.59 2.48 -9.65
N TYR A 70 -9.74 2.13 -9.07
CA TYR A 70 -10.72 1.24 -9.70
C TYR A 70 -12.04 1.95 -10.05
N PRO A 71 -12.59 1.78 -11.27
CA PRO A 71 -13.77 2.50 -11.72
C PRO A 71 -15.00 2.40 -10.81
N ASN A 72 -15.15 1.31 -10.05
CA ASN A 72 -16.27 1.07 -9.15
C ASN A 72 -16.13 1.73 -7.77
N THR A 73 -14.95 2.24 -7.43
CA THR A 73 -14.61 2.90 -6.16
C THR A 73 -14.11 4.33 -6.35
N ASN A 74 -13.98 4.78 -7.60
CA ASN A 74 -13.72 6.17 -7.93
C ASN A 74 -14.79 7.11 -7.35
N PRO A 75 -14.39 8.29 -6.84
CA PRO A 75 -15.32 9.36 -6.53
C PRO A 75 -16.19 9.71 -7.75
N PHE A 76 -17.47 9.93 -7.52
CA PHE A 76 -18.42 10.33 -8.55
C PHE A 76 -17.92 11.57 -9.30
N GLY A 77 -17.94 11.54 -10.64
CA GLY A 77 -17.45 12.64 -11.48
C GLY A 77 -15.94 12.64 -11.76
N HIS A 78 -15.16 11.73 -11.16
CA HIS A 78 -13.72 11.62 -11.35
C HIS A 78 -13.34 10.21 -11.84
N PRO A 79 -13.63 9.84 -13.11
CA PRO A 79 -13.52 8.46 -13.58
C PRO A 79 -12.09 7.99 -13.88
N ASN A 80 -11.09 8.87 -13.84
CA ASN A 80 -9.73 8.51 -14.22
C ASN A 80 -8.70 8.97 -13.18
N TRP A 81 -8.44 8.08 -12.23
CA TRP A 81 -7.37 8.21 -11.23
C TRP A 81 -6.22 7.24 -11.48
N GLN A 82 -6.26 6.46 -12.57
CA GLN A 82 -5.19 5.51 -12.90
C GLN A 82 -3.83 6.19 -13.09
N TRP A 83 -3.82 7.51 -13.32
CA TRP A 83 -2.61 8.33 -13.36
C TRP A 83 -1.83 8.31 -12.04
N SER A 84 -2.47 8.07 -10.89
CA SER A 84 -1.80 8.02 -9.59
C SER A 84 -1.14 6.68 -9.32
N ARG A 85 -1.46 5.62 -10.08
CA ARG A 85 -0.89 4.27 -9.91
C ARG A 85 0.64 4.21 -9.77
N PRO A 86 1.45 4.88 -10.62
CA PRO A 86 2.90 4.84 -10.47
C PRO A 86 3.41 5.58 -9.23
N LEU A 87 2.57 6.36 -8.54
CA LEU A 87 2.93 7.07 -7.31
C LEU A 87 2.94 6.16 -6.08
N HIS A 88 2.51 4.90 -6.18
CA HIS A 88 2.49 3.96 -5.05
C HIS A 88 3.83 3.23 -4.82
N TYR A 89 4.79 3.37 -5.75
CA TYR A 89 6.01 2.58 -5.72
C TYR A 89 7.19 3.30 -6.37
N ILE A 90 8.37 2.70 -6.21
CA ILE A 90 9.62 3.00 -6.92
C ILE A 90 10.11 1.70 -7.54
N ASN A 91 10.47 1.79 -8.83
CA ASN A 91 11.05 0.67 -9.57
C ASN A 91 12.56 0.84 -9.67
N THR A 92 13.31 0.07 -8.89
CA THR A 92 14.77 0.07 -8.94
C THR A 92 15.30 -0.94 -9.96
N PRO A 93 16.52 -0.77 -10.50
CA PRO A 93 17.15 -1.78 -11.34
C PRO A 93 17.45 -3.04 -10.55
N THR A 94 17.35 -4.19 -11.23
CA THR A 94 17.54 -5.49 -10.59
C THR A 94 18.94 -5.63 -10.01
N TRP A 95 19.01 -6.14 -8.78
CA TRP A 95 20.26 -6.48 -8.08
C TRP A 95 21.15 -5.31 -7.64
N ILE A 96 20.75 -4.06 -7.83
CA ILE A 96 21.56 -2.90 -7.41
C ILE A 96 21.31 -2.55 -5.94
N CYS A 97 20.12 -2.86 -5.40
CA CYS A 97 19.76 -2.62 -4.00
C CYS A 97 20.07 -1.20 -3.49
N ASN A 98 19.95 -0.21 -4.37
CA ASN A 98 20.03 1.19 -4.03
C ASN A 98 18.91 1.96 -4.72
N TYR A 99 18.62 3.13 -4.17
CA TYR A 99 17.74 4.11 -4.77
C TYR A 99 18.56 5.29 -5.27
N ASP A 100 18.28 5.72 -6.50
CA ASP A 100 18.78 6.96 -7.08
C ASP A 100 17.59 7.72 -7.66
N ALA A 101 17.28 8.91 -7.12
CA ALA A 101 16.11 9.67 -7.53
C ALA A 101 16.11 10.03 -9.03
N SER A 102 17.27 10.36 -9.59
CA SER A 102 17.39 10.75 -11.01
C SER A 102 17.11 9.59 -11.96
N ARG A 103 17.39 8.36 -11.51
CA ARG A 103 17.19 7.13 -12.26
C ARG A 103 15.83 6.49 -12.02
N ASP A 104 15.39 6.47 -10.76
CA ASP A 104 14.28 5.63 -10.28
C ASP A 104 12.97 6.41 -10.07
N CYS A 105 13.03 7.74 -9.98
CA CYS A 105 11.89 8.63 -9.78
C CYS A 105 11.83 9.73 -10.85
N VAL A 106 11.88 9.32 -12.13
CA VAL A 106 11.89 10.26 -13.26
C VAL A 106 10.59 11.08 -13.27
N ASN A 107 10.73 12.41 -13.41
CA ASN A 107 9.63 13.38 -13.42
C ASN A 107 8.74 13.36 -12.16
N ASP A 108 9.28 12.92 -11.03
CA ASP A 108 8.55 12.81 -9.76
C ASP A 108 7.38 11.81 -9.79
N THR A 109 7.34 10.96 -10.81
CA THR A 109 6.32 9.93 -10.99
C THR A 109 6.69 8.65 -10.23
N CYS A 110 6.82 8.76 -8.92
CA CYS A 110 7.06 7.67 -7.98
C CYS A 110 6.57 8.04 -6.56
N VAL A 111 6.58 7.11 -5.60
CA VAL A 111 6.13 7.38 -4.22
C VAL A 111 6.92 8.47 -3.50
N GLU A 112 8.23 8.55 -3.73
CA GLU A 112 9.06 9.60 -3.13
C GLU A 112 8.72 10.99 -3.71
N GLY A 113 8.55 11.09 -5.03
CA GLY A 113 8.09 12.32 -5.68
C GLY A 113 6.68 12.73 -5.23
N ALA A 114 5.78 11.77 -5.06
CA ALA A 114 4.44 11.98 -4.54
C ALA A 114 4.45 12.51 -3.10
N LEU A 115 5.28 11.94 -2.21
CA LEU A 115 5.46 12.45 -0.85
C LEU A 115 5.89 13.91 -0.87
N ARG A 116 6.90 14.28 -1.67
CA ARG A 116 7.33 15.68 -1.76
C ARG A 116 6.23 16.60 -2.29
N ASN A 117 5.49 16.16 -3.31
CA ASN A 117 4.42 16.95 -3.92
C ASN A 117 3.27 17.18 -2.92
N TYR A 118 2.73 16.11 -2.35
CA TYR A 118 1.58 16.21 -1.46
C TYR A 118 1.94 16.81 -0.10
N SER A 119 3.18 16.68 0.38
CA SER A 119 3.64 17.44 1.56
C SER A 119 3.62 18.94 1.32
N LYS A 120 3.99 19.40 0.11
CA LYS A 120 3.89 20.82 -0.25
C LYS A 120 2.43 21.25 -0.40
N ARG A 121 1.64 20.49 -1.16
CA ARG A 121 0.22 20.78 -1.40
C ARG A 121 -0.59 20.87 -0.10
N ALA A 122 -0.30 20.00 0.88
CA ALA A 122 -1.03 19.97 2.14
C ALA A 122 -0.99 21.29 2.94
N ILE A 123 0.03 22.14 2.70
CA ILE A 123 0.20 23.41 3.42
C ILE A 123 0.22 24.64 2.50
N ASP A 124 -0.10 24.44 1.21
CA ASP A 124 -0.07 25.51 0.22
C ASP A 124 -1.33 26.39 0.35
N ALA A 125 -1.16 27.65 0.74
CA ALA A 125 -2.25 28.58 1.00
C ALA A 125 -3.06 28.95 -0.26
N GLU A 126 -2.54 28.68 -1.45
CA GLU A 126 -3.22 28.95 -2.72
C GLU A 126 -4.18 27.83 -3.14
N LEU A 127 -4.11 26.65 -2.48
CA LEU A 127 -4.98 25.52 -2.75
C LEU A 127 -6.25 25.55 -1.89
N ASP A 128 -7.32 24.98 -2.42
CA ASP A 128 -8.59 24.87 -1.71
C ASP A 128 -8.63 23.68 -0.73
N ASP A 129 -9.65 23.66 0.14
CA ASP A 129 -9.84 22.61 1.15
C ASP A 129 -9.92 21.20 0.53
N VAL A 130 -10.46 21.08 -0.68
CA VAL A 130 -10.58 19.78 -1.38
C VAL A 130 -9.19 19.27 -1.78
N GLN A 131 -8.33 20.17 -2.28
CA GLN A 131 -6.95 19.86 -2.63
C GLN A 131 -6.09 19.57 -1.39
N HIS A 132 -6.31 20.26 -0.27
CA HIS A 132 -5.66 19.94 1.01
C HIS A 132 -6.09 18.58 1.55
N GLN A 133 -7.39 18.28 1.49
CA GLN A 133 -7.93 16.98 1.88
C GLN A 133 -7.32 15.86 1.02
N GLU A 134 -7.32 16.02 -0.31
CA GLU A 134 -6.68 15.10 -1.24
C GLU A 134 -5.20 14.88 -0.88
N ALA A 135 -4.47 15.96 -0.63
CA ALA A 135 -3.05 15.89 -0.26
C ALA A 135 -2.83 15.12 1.05
N LEU A 136 -3.65 15.37 2.08
CA LEU A 136 -3.60 14.61 3.33
C LEU A 136 -3.87 13.12 3.10
N MET A 137 -4.91 12.77 2.33
CA MET A 137 -5.30 11.39 2.09
C MET A 137 -4.23 10.62 1.31
N PHE A 138 -3.61 11.25 0.29
CA PHE A 138 -2.46 10.67 -0.40
C PHE A 138 -1.24 10.51 0.52
N LEU A 139 -0.92 11.50 1.34
CA LEU A 139 0.21 11.41 2.28
C LEU A 139 0.07 10.24 3.27
N VAL A 140 -1.12 10.07 3.84
CA VAL A 140 -1.43 8.97 4.78
C VAL A 140 -1.14 7.61 4.13
N HIS A 141 -1.48 7.46 2.85
CA HIS A 141 -1.26 6.23 2.11
C HIS A 141 0.21 6.04 1.72
N TYR A 142 0.82 7.05 1.09
CA TYR A 142 2.17 6.96 0.51
C TYR A 142 3.28 6.83 1.56
N VAL A 143 3.07 7.33 2.77
CA VAL A 143 3.97 7.03 3.91
C VAL A 143 3.95 5.54 4.22
N GLY A 144 2.81 4.86 4.13
CA GLY A 144 2.75 3.40 4.26
C GLY A 144 3.48 2.68 3.12
N ASP A 145 3.19 3.09 1.88
CA ASP A 145 3.76 2.49 0.68
C ASP A 145 5.29 2.54 0.65
N VAL A 146 5.88 3.71 0.90
CA VAL A 146 7.35 3.85 0.81
C VAL A 146 8.08 2.98 1.84
N HIS A 147 7.42 2.64 2.95
CA HIS A 147 7.95 1.74 3.98
C HIS A 147 7.64 0.25 3.71
N GLN A 148 6.91 -0.08 2.64
CA GLN A 148 6.78 -1.45 2.12
C GLN A 148 8.02 -1.81 1.30
N PRO A 149 8.86 -2.77 1.73
CA PRO A 149 10.09 -3.09 1.01
C PRO A 149 9.87 -3.46 -0.48
N LEU A 150 8.75 -4.12 -0.80
CA LEU A 150 8.41 -4.51 -2.16
C LEU A 150 7.82 -3.37 -3.00
N HIS A 151 7.38 -2.26 -2.39
CA HIS A 151 7.04 -1.04 -3.14
C HIS A 151 8.28 -0.24 -3.53
N VAL A 152 9.45 -0.55 -2.98
CA VAL A 152 10.75 -0.01 -3.43
C VAL A 152 11.59 -1.15 -3.99
N GLY A 153 11.01 -1.88 -4.95
CA GLY A 153 11.49 -3.16 -5.43
C GLY A 153 12.01 -3.15 -6.86
N PHE A 154 12.45 -4.32 -7.32
CA PHE A 154 13.00 -4.47 -8.66
C PHE A 154 11.91 -4.39 -9.74
N LYS A 155 12.16 -3.55 -10.75
CA LYS A 155 11.28 -3.38 -11.92
C LYS A 155 10.96 -4.70 -12.62
N THR A 156 11.95 -5.58 -12.79
CA THR A 156 11.81 -6.85 -13.51
C THR A 156 10.80 -7.80 -12.88
N HIS A 157 10.52 -7.63 -11.58
CA HIS A 157 9.60 -8.48 -10.84
C HIS A 157 8.32 -7.74 -10.42
N LEU A 158 8.13 -6.50 -10.91
CA LEU A 158 7.05 -5.62 -10.47
C LEU A 158 6.99 -5.52 -8.94
N GLY A 159 8.13 -5.29 -8.28
CA GLY A 159 8.18 -5.31 -6.81
C GLY A 159 7.84 -6.69 -6.22
N GLY A 160 8.20 -7.79 -6.89
CA GLY A 160 7.90 -9.14 -6.43
C GLY A 160 6.52 -9.68 -6.80
N ASN A 161 5.62 -8.88 -7.40
CA ASN A 161 4.29 -9.33 -7.84
C ASN A 161 4.34 -10.48 -8.86
N THR A 162 5.41 -10.62 -9.64
CA THR A 162 5.57 -11.75 -10.58
C THR A 162 6.32 -12.94 -9.99
N VAL A 163 6.81 -12.83 -8.74
CA VAL A 163 7.51 -13.91 -8.03
C VAL A 163 6.50 -14.83 -7.36
N ARG A 164 6.45 -16.08 -7.79
CA ARG A 164 5.56 -17.09 -7.19
C ARG A 164 6.21 -17.70 -5.95
N GLY A 165 5.55 -17.59 -4.81
CA GLY A 165 5.91 -18.24 -3.55
C GLY A 165 4.77 -19.12 -3.02
N LYS A 166 5.08 -19.94 -2.01
CA LYS A 166 4.06 -20.60 -1.18
C LYS A 166 4.16 -20.04 0.23
N PHE A 167 3.08 -19.45 0.72
CA PHE A 167 2.96 -18.99 2.10
C PHE A 167 2.10 -20.00 2.88
N SER A 168 2.60 -20.51 4.01
CA SER A 168 1.87 -21.45 4.87
C SER A 168 1.95 -20.98 6.31
N LEU A 169 0.78 -20.85 6.96
CA LEU A 169 0.62 -20.33 8.32
C LEU A 169 0.78 -21.41 9.41
N LEU A 170 1.07 -22.67 9.05
CA LEU A 170 1.20 -23.78 10.01
C LEU A 170 2.55 -24.47 9.90
N ASN A 171 3.17 -24.71 11.06
CA ASN A 171 4.44 -25.42 11.31
C ASN A 171 4.65 -26.65 10.41
N SER A 172 5.20 -26.44 9.22
CA SER A 172 5.85 -27.50 8.47
C SER A 172 7.16 -26.97 7.91
N LYS A 173 8.27 -27.57 8.37
CA LYS A 173 9.58 -27.38 7.78
C LYS A 173 9.48 -27.70 6.30
N GLN A 174 9.61 -26.71 5.42
CA GLN A 174 9.89 -26.97 4.02
C GLN A 174 10.61 -25.79 3.36
N ASN A 175 11.60 -26.15 2.54
CA ASN A 175 12.60 -25.29 1.92
C ASN A 175 11.98 -24.16 1.11
N SER A 176 12.13 -22.92 1.58
CA SER A 176 12.03 -21.76 0.71
C SER A 176 13.26 -21.76 -0.20
N ARG A 177 13.05 -21.79 -1.53
CA ARG A 177 14.09 -21.27 -2.43
C ARG A 177 14.14 -19.77 -2.14
N SER A 178 15.28 -19.27 -1.67
CA SER A 178 15.45 -17.84 -1.44
C SER A 178 15.30 -17.11 -2.77
N SER A 179 14.18 -16.44 -2.99
CA SER A 179 14.21 -15.23 -3.81
C SER A 179 15.11 -14.27 -3.07
N LYS A 180 16.26 -13.95 -3.69
CA LYS A 180 17.17 -12.95 -3.14
C LYS A 180 16.43 -11.60 -3.20
N PHE A 181 16.01 -11.11 -2.05
CA PHE A 181 15.59 -9.73 -1.87
C PHE A 181 16.78 -8.94 -1.33
N CYS A 182 16.75 -7.61 -1.52
CA CYS A 182 17.71 -6.74 -0.85
C CYS A 182 17.45 -6.81 0.65
N ASN A 183 18.50 -7.10 1.43
CA ASN A 183 18.53 -7.01 2.89
C ASN A 183 19.32 -5.78 3.28
#